data_AF-A0A498L0P3-F1
#
_entry.id   AF-A0A498L0P3-F1
#
_cell.length_a   1.000
_cell.length_b   1.000
_cell.length_c   1.000
_cell.angle_alpha   90.00
_cell.angle_beta   90.00
_cell.angle_gamma   90.00
#
_symmetry.space_group_name_H-M   'P 1'
#
loop_
_entity.id
_entity.type
_entity.pdbx_description
1 polymer ?
#
loop_
_entity_poly.entity_id
_entity_poly.type
_entity_poly.pdbx_seq_one_letter_code
_entity_poly.pdbx_strand_id
1 'polypeptide(L)' 'MAYKPALGTTEVAERVGLSQQATSKRLQRLEDYRLVESDKIGNARVWWLTDDGRRQLDPEENESSGQ' A
#
# COMPACT_ATOMS: atom_id res chain seq x y z
N MET A 1 19.38 2.12 8.52
CA MET A 1 17.92 2.33 8.46
C MET A 1 17.46 1.92 7.08
N ALA A 2 16.82 0.75 6.93
CA ALA A 2 16.30 0.32 5.63
C ALA A 2 15.05 1.15 5.31
N TYR A 3 15.17 2.08 4.38
CA TYR A 3 14.04 2.87 3.89
C TYR A 3 13.05 1.88 3.23
N LYS A 4 11.84 1.75 3.76
CA LYS A 4 10.79 0.97 3.11
C LYS A 4 10.62 1.56 1.70
N PRO A 5 10.75 0.79 0.60
CA PRO A 5 10.71 1.38 -0.72
C PRO A 5 9.31 1.91 -0.99
N ALA A 6 9.16 3.23 -1.01
CA ALA A 6 7.96 3.87 -1.50
C ALA A 6 7.91 3.69 -3.02
N LEU A 7 6.74 3.35 -3.56
CA LEU A 7 6.54 3.12 -5.00
C LEU A 7 5.65 4.20 -5.60
N GLY A 8 5.96 4.64 -6.81
CA GLY A 8 5.07 5.50 -7.57
C GLY A 8 3.81 4.77 -8.05
N THR A 9 2.73 5.51 -8.30
CA THR A 9 1.47 4.94 -8.84
C THR A 9 1.69 4.13 -10.13
N THR A 10 2.60 4.57 -11.01
CA THR A 10 2.94 3.87 -12.26
C THR A 10 3.57 2.52 -11.98
N GLU A 11 4.59 2.48 -11.11
CA GLU A 11 5.29 1.23 -10.76
C GLU A 11 4.34 0.22 -10.13
N VAL A 12 3.44 0.68 -9.24
CA VAL A 12 2.40 -0.18 -8.67
C VAL A 12 1.50 -0.72 -9.78
N ALA A 13 1.02 0.15 -10.68
CA ALA A 13 0.11 -0.21 -11.77
C ALA A 13 0.71 -1.28 -12.70
N GLU A 14 1.98 -1.13 -13.06
CA GLU A 14 2.71 -2.11 -13.86
C GLU A 14 2.82 -3.46 -13.14
N ARG A 15 3.13 -3.46 -11.85
CA ARG A 15 3.25 -4.70 -11.04
C ARG A 15 1.93 -5.43 -10.87
N VAL A 16 0.81 -4.71 -10.72
CA VAL A 16 -0.52 -5.32 -10.52
C VAL A 16 -1.31 -5.53 -11.82
N GLY A 17 -0.75 -5.13 -12.97
CA GLY A 17 -1.43 -5.28 -14.27
C GLY A 17 -2.71 -4.44 -14.41
N LEU A 18 -2.80 -3.31 -13.72
CA LEU A 18 -3.94 -2.39 -13.78
C LEU A 18 -3.59 -1.11 -14.52
N SER A 19 -4.59 -0.40 -15.04
CA SER A 19 -4.37 0.95 -15.57
C SER A 19 -3.96 1.90 -14.44
N GLN A 20 -3.11 2.89 -14.75
CA GLN A 20 -2.65 3.87 -13.76
C GLN A 20 -3.83 4.59 -13.06
N GLN A 21 -4.93 4.85 -13.78
CA GLN A 21 -6.13 5.46 -13.20
C GLN A 21 -6.86 4.51 -12.22
N ALA A 22 -6.99 3.22 -12.57
CA ALA A 22 -7.58 2.22 -11.68
C ALA A 22 -6.73 2.02 -10.42
N THR A 23 -5.41 1.93 -10.58
CA THR A 23 -4.44 1.84 -9.49
C THR A 23 -4.52 3.05 -8.57
N SER A 24 -4.56 4.26 -9.13
CA SER A 24 -4.71 5.50 -8.35
C SER A 24 -5.99 5.50 -7.50
N LYS A 25 -7.13 5.13 -8.10
CA LYS A 25 -8.40 5.01 -7.35
C LYS A 25 -8.33 3.96 -6.24
N ARG A 26 -7.66 2.83 -6.48
CA ARG A 26 -7.49 1.77 -5.49
C ARG A 26 -6.60 2.21 -4.33
N LEU A 27 -5.47 2.87 -4.62
CA LEU A 27 -4.55 3.39 -3.63
C LEU A 27 -5.18 4.47 -2.75
N GLN A 28 -5.97 5.38 -3.34
CA GLN A 28 -6.76 6.36 -2.57
C GLN A 28 -7.74 5.70 -1.60
N ARG A 29 -8.40 4.60 -2.01
CA ARG A 29 -9.27 3.84 -1.09
C ARG A 29 -8.47 3.16 0.03
N LEU A 30 -7.31 2.59 -0.29
CA LEU A 30 -6.46 1.97 0.74
C LEU A 30 -5.93 3.00 1.74
N GLU A 31 -5.69 4.23 1.30
CA GLU A 31 -5.33 5.37 2.16
C GLU A 31 -6.49 5.81 3.05
N ASP A 32 -7.72 5.84 2.53
CA ASP A 32 -8.94 6.07 3.32
C ASP A 32 -9.11 5.03 4.44
N TYR A 33 -8.78 3.77 4.15
CA TYR A 33 -8.72 2.69 5.15
C TYR A 33 -7.45 2.72 6.03
N ARG A 34 -6.56 3.71 5.88
CA ARG A 34 -5.28 3.84 6.59
C ARG A 34 -4.33 2.63 6.43
N LEU A 35 -4.46 1.89 5.34
CA LEU A 35 -3.61 0.72 5.02
C LEU A 35 -2.35 1.13 4.26
N VAL A 36 -2.41 2.22 3.52
CA VAL A 36 -1.26 2.86 2.88
C VAL A 36 -1.24 4.34 3.24
N GLU A 37 -0.08 4.94 3.14
CA GLU A 37 0.11 6.38 3.23
C GLU A 37 0.78 6.85 1.93
N SER A 38 0.59 8.13 1.60
CA SER A 38 1.19 8.73 0.42
C SER A 38 1.87 10.06 0.71
N ASP A 39 2.87 10.37 -0.11
CA ASP A 39 3.49 11.69 -0.18
C ASP A 39 3.58 12.16 -1.63
N LYS A 40 3.63 13.48 -1.81
CA LYS A 40 3.82 14.10 -3.12
C LYS A 40 5.28 14.54 -3.27
N ILE A 41 6.02 13.83 -4.10
CA ILE A 41 7.40 14.16 -4.45
C ILE A 41 7.41 14.75 -5.87
N GLY A 42 7.61 16.07 -5.96
CA GLY A 42 7.51 16.80 -7.22
C GLY A 42 6.11 16.67 -7.82
N ASN A 43 6.02 16.09 -9.02
CA ASN A 43 4.75 15.83 -9.71
C ASN A 43 4.23 14.40 -9.53
N ALA A 44 4.99 13.53 -8.85
CA ALA A 44 4.60 12.15 -8.61
C ALA A 44 4.03 11.98 -7.20
N ARG A 45 3.13 11.00 -7.04
CA ARG A 45 2.70 10.52 -5.73
C ARG A 45 3.33 9.15 -5.49
N VAL A 46 3.95 9.01 -4.33
CA VAL A 46 4.56 7.76 -3.86
C VAL A 46 3.76 7.18 -2.71
N TRP A 47 3.80 5.86 -2.56
CA TRP A 47 2.95 5.11 -1.65
C TRP A 47 3.78 4.08 -0.86
N TRP A 48 3.45 3.89 0.41
CA TRP A 48 4.01 2.83 1.25
C TRP A 48 2.96 2.29 2.21
N LEU A 49 3.19 1.07 2.70
CA LEU A 49 2.33 0.45 3.71
C LEU A 49 2.49 1.13 5.07
N THR A 50 1.35 1.38 5.73
CA THR A 50 1.29 1.71 7.15
C THR A 50 1.61 0.48 8.00
N ASP A 51 1.66 0.65 9.32
CA ASP A 51 1.70 -0.48 10.25
C ASP A 51 0.44 -1.37 10.13
N ASP A 52 -0.73 -0.75 10.03
CA ASP A 52 -2.01 -1.46 9.90
C ASP A 52 -2.10 -2.26 8.59
N GLY A 53 -1.66 -1.65 7.47
CA GLY A 53 -1.59 -2.33 6.18
C GLY A 53 -0.62 -3.52 6.18
N ARG A 54 0.43 -3.50 7.00
CA ARG A 54 1.32 -4.66 7.17
C ARG A 54 0.65 -5.77 7.96
N ARG A 55 -0.02 -5.43 9.07
CA ARG A 55 -0.74 -6.40 9.91
C ARG A 55 -1.79 -7.19 9.12
N GLN A 56 -2.42 -6.59 8.11
CA GLN A 56 -3.35 -7.31 7.24
C GLN A 56 -2.70 -8.28 6.24
N LEU A 57 -1.41 -8.11 5.96
CA LEU A 57 -0.64 -8.98 5.05
C LEU A 57 0.07 -10.12 5.78
N ASP A 58 0.13 -10.08 7.11
CA ASP A 58 0.65 -11.13 7.98
C ASP A 58 -0.54 -11.93 8.60
N PRO A 59 -1.07 -12.95 7.91
CA PRO A 59 -2.19 -13.75 8.40
C PRO A 59 -1.82 -14.72 9.55
N GLU A 60 -0.54 -14.88 9.90
CA GLU A 60 -0.10 -15.89 10.88
C GLU A 60 -0.39 -15.56 12.36
N GLU A 61 -0.94 -14.38 12.69
CA GLU A 61 -1.45 -14.08 14.05
C GLU A 61 -2.98 -14.17 14.19
N ASN A 62 -3.71 -14.64 13.17
CA ASN A 62 -5.17 -14.86 13.26
C ASN A 62 -5.58 -16.34 13.48
N GLU A 63 -4.64 -17.25 13.75
CA GLU A 63 -4.93 -18.66 14.07
C GLU A 63 -4.26 -19.14 15.38
N SER A 64 -4.28 -18.32 16.44
CA SER A 64 -3.87 -18.78 17.78
C SER A 64 -4.58 -18.03 18.90
N SER A 65 -5.86 -18.37 19.14
CA SER A 65 -6.48 -18.44 20.47
C SER A 65 -7.90 -18.98 20.31
N GLY A 66 -7.97 -20.20 19.81
CA GLY A 66 -9.15 -21.04 19.78
C GLY A 66 -8.75 -22.44 20.19
N GLN A 67 -8.31 -22.62 21.44
CA GLN A 67 -8.38 -23.90 22.15
C GLN A 67 -8.38 -23.67 23.66
#